data_AF-A0A2G3LJ19-F1
#
_entry.id   AF-A0A2G3LJ19-F1
#
_cell.length_a   1.000
_cell.length_b   1.000
_cell.length_c   1.000
_cell.angle_alpha   90.00
_cell.angle_beta   90.00
_cell.angle_gamma   90.00
#
_symmetry.space_group_name_H-M   'P 1'
#
loop_
_entity.id
_entity.type
_entity.pdbx_description
1 polymer ?
#
loop_
_entity_poly.entity_id
_entity_poly.type
_entity_poly.pdbx_seq_one_letter_code
_entity_poly.pdbx_strand_id
1 'polypeptide(L)'
;MSRHAVARVALGVAGAYLFAWSVAGAGAVLLFRLGVLRSEAVLIASMAAFLAYLGAALWAFVARRLWPVALLLIGVWLLYCGAAYFFEWS
;
A
#
# COMPACT_ATOMS: atom_id res chain seq x y z
N MET A 1 21.30 18.48 5.55
CA MET A 1 19.93 18.00 5.27
C MET A 1 19.17 17.92 6.59
N SER A 2 18.10 18.69 6.76
CA SER A 2 17.33 18.70 8.01
C SER A 2 16.61 17.37 8.21
N ARG A 3 16.61 16.83 9.44
CA ARG A 3 15.99 15.53 9.80
C ARG A 3 14.54 15.38 9.31
N HIS A 4 13.83 16.50 9.14
CA HIS A 4 12.49 16.56 8.59
C HIS A 4 12.38 16.13 7.12
N ALA A 5 13.37 16.43 6.29
CA ALA A 5 13.37 16.01 4.89
C ALA A 5 13.57 14.49 4.77
N VAL A 6 14.48 13.94 5.57
CA VAL A 6 14.75 12.49 5.62
C VAL A 6 13.52 11.73 6.10
N ALA A 7 12.84 12.21 7.15
CA ALA A 7 11.60 11.60 7.62
C ALA A 7 10.48 11.62 6.56
N ARG A 8 10.41 12.69 5.76
CA ARG A 8 9.45 12.82 4.65
C ARG A 8 9.71 11.80 3.55
N VAL A 9 10.96 11.68 3.14
CA VAL A 9 11.37 10.72 2.11
C VAL A 9 11.19 9.30 2.61
N ALA A 10 11.57 9.01 3.86
CA ALA A 10 11.35 7.71 4.47
C ALA A 10 9.85 7.35 4.54
N LEU A 11 8.97 8.28 4.96
CA LEU A 11 7.53 8.06 4.97
C LEU A 11 6.95 7.89 3.56
N GLY A 12 7.40 8.71 2.61
CA GLY A 12 6.93 8.65 1.23
C GLY A 12 7.34 7.37 0.53
N VAL A 13 8.55 6.87 0.78
CA VAL A 13 9.05 5.64 0.16
C VAL A 13 8.55 4.41 0.91
N ALA A 14 8.83 4.32 2.22
CA ALA A 14 8.46 3.15 3.02
C ALA A 14 6.95 3.05 3.23
N GLY A 15 6.27 4.17 3.50
CA GLY A 15 4.81 4.18 3.66
C GLY A 15 4.08 3.85 2.36
N ALA A 16 4.49 4.44 1.23
CA ALA A 16 3.90 4.10 -0.06
C ALA A 16 4.17 2.63 -0.43
N TYR A 17 5.36 2.11 -0.11
CA TYR A 17 5.70 0.72 -0.37
C TYR A 17 4.79 -0.24 0.40
N LEU A 18 4.63 -0.02 1.72
CA LEU A 18 3.74 -0.84 2.55
C LEU A 18 2.28 -0.77 2.08
N PHE A 19 1.83 0.41 1.65
CA PHE A 19 0.50 0.59 1.09
C PHE A 19 0.33 -0.18 -0.22
N ALA A 20 1.25 -0.01 -1.17
CA ALA A 20 1.22 -0.69 -2.46
C ALA A 20 1.28 -2.22 -2.29
N TRP A 21 2.09 -2.71 -1.37
CA TRP A 21 2.17 -4.14 -1.05
C TRP A 21 0.83 -4.70 -0.56
N SER A 22 0.15 -3.96 0.32
CA SER A 22 -1.18 -4.32 0.81
C SER A 22 -2.24 -4.31 -0.29
N VAL A 23 -2.22 -3.28 -1.14
CA VAL A 23 -3.14 -3.14 -2.28
C VAL A 23 -2.92 -4.26 -3.31
N ALA A 24 -1.66 -4.61 -3.60
CA ALA A 24 -1.33 -5.72 -4.49
C ALA A 24 -1.84 -7.05 -3.94
N GLY A 25 -1.55 -7.33 -2.67
CA GLY A 25 -1.97 -8.57 -2.01
C GLY A 25 -3.50 -8.69 -1.92
N ALA A 26 -4.17 -7.67 -1.41
CA ALA A 26 -5.63 -7.65 -1.29
C ALA A 26 -6.32 -7.69 -2.66
N GLY A 27 -5.81 -6.91 -3.63
CA GLY A 27 -6.33 -6.87 -4.99
C GLY A 27 -6.21 -8.21 -5.70
N ALA A 28 -5.07 -8.89 -5.55
CA ALA A 28 -4.86 -10.21 -6.14
C ALA A 28 -5.80 -11.26 -5.54
N VAL A 29 -5.99 -11.26 -4.21
CA VAL A 29 -6.92 -12.16 -3.53
C VAL A 29 -8.36 -11.90 -3.96
N LEU A 30 -8.76 -10.63 -4.07
CA LEU A 30 -10.11 -10.26 -4.50
C LEU A 30 -10.37 -10.70 -5.95
N LEU A 31 -9.44 -10.41 -6.87
CA LEU A 31 -9.53 -10.82 -8.27
C LEU A 31 -9.58 -12.34 -8.43
N PHE A 32 -8.78 -13.06 -7.64
CA PHE A 32 -8.82 -14.52 -7.62
C PHE A 32 -10.19 -15.04 -7.14
N ARG A 33 -10.76 -14.46 -6.08
CA ARG A 33 -12.11 -14.81 -5.60
C ARG A 33 -13.22 -14.46 -6.60
N LEU A 34 -12.99 -13.50 -7.49
CA LEU A 34 -13.89 -13.14 -8.59
C LEU A 34 -13.75 -14.09 -9.80
N GLY A 35 -12.87 -15.09 -9.74
CA GLY A 35 -12.70 -16.12 -10.77
C GLY A 35 -11.63 -15.79 -11.82
N VAL A 36 -10.82 -14.74 -11.61
CA VAL A 36 -9.70 -14.42 -12.50
C VAL A 36 -8.55 -15.41 -12.26
N LEU A 37 -7.88 -15.82 -13.34
CA LEU A 37 -6.68 -16.65 -13.27
C LEU A 37 -5.66 -16.01 -12.33
N ARG A 38 -5.09 -16.80 -11.42
CA ARG A 38 -4.15 -16.31 -10.39
C ARG A 38 -3.01 -15.46 -10.98
N SER A 39 -2.49 -15.86 -12.14
CA SER A 39 -1.43 -15.14 -12.86
C SER A 39 -1.85 -13.74 -13.30
N GLU A 40 -3.05 -13.62 -13.88
CA GLU A 40 -3.62 -12.36 -14.34
C GLU A 40 -4.05 -11.48 -13.16
N ALA A 41 -4.63 -12.08 -12.13
CA ALA A 41 -5.04 -11.39 -10.90
C ALA A 41 -3.85 -10.71 -10.22
N VAL A 42 -2.72 -11.42 -10.07
CA VAL A 42 -1.49 -10.86 -9.51
C VAL A 42 -0.92 -9.77 -10.41
N LEU A 43 -0.95 -9.95 -11.74
CA LEU A 43 -0.44 -8.96 -12.68
C LEU A 43 -1.23 -7.66 -12.63
N ILE A 44 -2.56 -7.74 -12.70
CA ILE A 44 -3.48 -6.59 -12.64
C ILE A 44 -3.35 -5.88 -11.28
N ALA A 45 -3.31 -6.64 -10.18
CA ALA A 45 -3.14 -6.08 -8.85
C ALA A 45 -1.77 -5.41 -8.68
N SER A 46 -0.71 -5.96 -9.28
CA SER A 46 0.64 -5.36 -9.27
C SER A 46 0.70 -4.07 -10.07
N MET A 47 0.04 -4.01 -11.25
CA MET A 47 -0.06 -2.78 -12.03
C MET A 47 -0.81 -1.70 -11.26
N ALA A 48 -1.95 -2.05 -10.64
CA ALA A 48 -2.73 -1.12 -9.82
C ALA A 48 -1.93 -0.65 -8.59
N ALA A 49 -1.21 -1.55 -7.92
CA ALA A 49 -0.35 -1.22 -6.80
C ALA A 49 0.82 -0.32 -7.18
N PHE A 50 1.36 -0.46 -8.39
CA PHE A 50 2.41 0.42 -8.90
C PHE A 50 1.90 1.86 -9.11
N LEU A 51 0.72 2.01 -9.70
CA LEU A 51 0.04 3.31 -9.82
C LEU A 51 -0.27 3.91 -8.44
N ALA A 52 -0.74 3.08 -7.51
CA ALA A 52 -1.01 3.47 -6.14
C ALA A 52 0.26 3.91 -5.40
N TYR A 53 1.39 3.21 -5.59
CA TYR A 53 2.70 3.58 -5.06
C TYR A 53 3.14 4.95 -5.58
N LEU A 54 3.03 5.18 -6.89
CA LEU A 54 3.44 6.45 -7.50
C LEU A 54 2.58 7.61 -7.00
N GLY A 55 1.26 7.41 -6.94
CA GLY A 55 0.32 8.38 -6.40
C GLY A 55 0.60 8.68 -4.92
N ALA A 56 0.82 7.65 -4.10
CA ALA A 56 1.16 7.80 -2.69
C ALA A 56 2.51 8.50 -2.45
N ALA A 57 3.53 8.16 -3.25
CA ALA A 57 4.83 8.80 -3.18
C ALA A 57 4.73 10.29 -3.54
N LEU A 58 4.06 10.63 -4.65
CA LEU A 58 3.80 12.02 -5.06
C LEU A 58 2.99 12.77 -4.00
N TRP A 59 1.99 12.12 -3.41
CA TRP A 59 1.17 12.70 -2.35
C TRP A 59 1.98 12.98 -1.08
N ALA A 60 2.93 12.12 -0.71
CA ALA A 60 3.82 12.36 0.42
C ALA A 60 4.74 13.58 0.21
N PHE A 61 5.09 13.90 -1.03
CA PHE A 61 5.85 15.10 -1.38
C PHE A 61 4.99 16.38 -1.41
N VAL A 62 3.74 16.29 -1.88
CA VAL A 62 2.81 17.43 -1.98
C VAL A 62 2.15 17.76 -0.63
N ALA A 63 1.99 16.78 0.26
CA ALA A 63 1.24 16.96 1.50
C ALA A 63 1.97 17.89 2.51
N ARG A 64 1.28 18.99 2.88
CA ARG A 64 1.71 19.91 3.96
C ARG A 64 1.77 19.23 5.33
N ARG A 65 0.89 18.26 5.60
CA ARG A 65 0.83 17.48 6.85
C ARG A 65 1.09 16.01 6.57
N LEU A 66 2.09 15.46 7.26
CA LEU A 66 2.54 14.07 7.12
C LEU A 66 1.64 13.07 7.86
N TRP A 67 0.88 13.54 8.85
CA TRP A 67 0.09 12.69 9.74
C TRP A 67 -1.09 11.98 9.08
N PRO A 68 -1.93 12.66 8.27
CA PRO A 68 -3.01 12.00 7.55
C PRO A 68 -2.49 10.99 6.52
N VAL A 69 -1.36 11.30 5.88
CA VAL A 69 -0.71 10.45 4.89
C VAL A 69 -0.13 9.21 5.57
N ALA A 70 0.56 9.37 6.70
CA ALA A 70 1.05 8.24 7.49
C ALA A 70 -0.11 7.35 7.97
N LEU A 71 -1.20 7.94 8.47
CA LEU A 71 -2.37 7.19 8.93
C LEU A 71 -3.03 6.37 7.82
N LEU A 72 -3.19 6.92 6.61
CA LEU A 72 -3.76 6.18 5.49
C LEU A 72 -2.83 5.06 5.01
N LEU A 73 -1.54 5.35 4.83
CA LEU A 73 -0.58 4.38 4.30
C LEU A 73 -0.33 3.23 5.29
N ILE A 74 -0.10 3.57 6.56
CA ILE A 74 0.16 2.61 7.62
C ILE A 74 -1.14 1.92 8.05
N GLY A 75 -2.26 2.64 8.09
CA GLY A 75 -3.56 2.10 8.49
C GLY A 75 -4.08 1.05 7.52
N VAL A 76 -3.93 1.25 6.22
CA VAL A 76 -4.31 0.24 5.21
C VAL A 76 -3.42 -1.01 5.31
N TRP A 77 -2.13 -0.84 5.58
CA TRP A 77 -1.24 -1.97 5.84
C TRP A 77 -1.59 -2.73 7.11
N LEU A 78 -1.90 -2.01 8.20
CA LEU A 78 -2.37 -2.62 9.46
C LEU A 78 -3.68 -3.38 9.28
N LEU A 79 -4.62 -2.83 8.53
CA LEU A 79 -5.88 -3.50 8.19
C LEU A 79 -5.64 -4.75 7.36
N TYR A 80 -4.75 -4.68 6.36
CA TYR A 80 -4.39 -5.84 5.55
C TYR A 80 -3.71 -6.93 6.39
N CYS A 81 -2.74 -6.56 7.23
CA CYS A 81 -2.06 -7.49 8.12
C CYS A 81 -3.07 -8.13 9.09
N GLY A 82 -3.94 -7.33 9.71
CA GLY A 82 -5.00 -7.84 10.58
C GLY A 82 -5.96 -8.80 9.88
N ALA A 83 -6.36 -8.49 8.64
CA ALA A 83 -7.22 -9.35 7.85
C ALA A 83 -6.51 -10.66 7.44
N ALA A 84 -5.22 -10.60 7.08
CA ALA A 84 -4.42 -11.77 6.76
C ALA A 84 -4.25 -12.69 7.98
N TYR A 85 -3.93 -12.12 9.16
CA TYR A 85 -3.84 -12.88 10.42
C TYR A 85 -5.16 -13.56 10.78
N PHE A 86 -6.31 -12.90 10.56
CA PHE A 86 -7.63 -13.49 10.80
C PHE A 86 -7.92 -14.65 9.84
N PHE A 87 -7.51 -14.55 8.58
CA PHE A 87 -7.75 -15.59 7.56
C PHE A 87 -6.81 -16.80 7.69
N GLU A 88 -5.58 -16.62 8.21
CA GLU A 88 -4.63 -17.72 8.40
C GLU A 88 -4.91 -18.57 9.65
N TRP A 89 -5.68 -18.07 10.61
CA TRP A 89 -6.02 -18.76 11.86
C TRP A 89 -7.49 -19.18 12.00
N SER A 90 -8.30 -19.04 10.95
CA SER A 90 -9.71 -19.50 10.88
C SER A 90 -9.87 -20.70 9.96
#